data_AF-A0A367RHE6-F1
#
_entry.id   AF-A0A367RHE6-F1
#
_cell.length_a   1.000
_cell.length_b   1.000
_cell.length_c   1.000
_cell.angle_alpha   90.00
_cell.angle_beta   90.00
_cell.angle_gamma   90.00
#
_symmetry.space_group_name_H-M   'P 1'
#
loop_
_entity.id
_entity.type
_entity.pdbx_description
1 polymer ?
#
loop_
_entity_poly.entity_id
_entity_poly.type
_entity_poly.pdbx_seq_one_letter_code
_entity_poly.pdbx_strand_id
1 'polypeptide(L)'
;MDYLQRWEEYAPEAYDAIRCNADDVLEIAQNTGWAEFRIKRIKDHLFYRQHQLDDRLGRFDPDPDIADAWIRLQQGNFNHEDLRLLEHEYFESRFEGIFHTDYRTAHEATEGSGRVWSPPTT
;
A
#
# COMPACT_ATOMS: atom_id res chain seq x y z
N MET A 1 4.92 -6.68 20.41
CA MET A 1 3.45 -6.73 20.26
C MET A 1 3.07 -8.15 19.96
N ASP A 2 1.96 -8.63 20.53
CA ASP A 2 1.35 -9.86 20.03
C ASP A 2 0.61 -9.60 18.70
N TYR A 3 0.12 -10.66 18.08
CA TYR A 3 -0.55 -10.60 16.78
C TYR A 3 -1.75 -9.65 16.81
N LEU A 4 -2.64 -9.77 17.81
CA LEU A 4 -3.85 -8.95 17.88
C LEU A 4 -3.51 -7.48 18.03
N GLN A 5 -2.50 -7.17 18.85
CA GLN A 5 -2.06 -5.79 19.05
C GLN A 5 -1.53 -5.14 17.77
N ARG A 6 -0.87 -5.90 16.87
CA ARG A 6 -0.42 -5.37 15.57
C ARG A 6 -1.58 -4.94 14.68
N TRP A 7 -2.66 -5.73 14.66
CA TRP A 7 -3.81 -5.49 13.79
C TRP A 7 -4.82 -4.50 14.37
N GLU A 8 -5.11 -4.57 15.67
CA GLU A 8 -6.18 -3.79 16.29
C GLU A 8 -5.73 -2.42 16.80
N GLU A 9 -4.44 -2.25 17.12
CA GLU A 9 -3.89 -0.98 17.65
C GLU A 9 -2.88 -0.36 16.68
N TYR A 10 -1.80 -1.08 16.37
CA TYR A 10 -0.68 -0.51 15.62
C TYR A 10 -1.05 -0.13 14.18
N ALA A 11 -1.65 -1.03 13.40
CA ALA A 11 -1.95 -0.75 12.00
C ALA A 11 -2.91 0.44 11.84
N PRO A 12 -4.02 0.55 12.60
CA PRO A 12 -4.88 1.74 12.57
C PRO A 12 -4.14 3.04 12.90
N GLU A 13 -3.35 3.06 13.99
CA GLU A 13 -2.56 4.23 14.40
C GLU A 13 -1.53 4.62 13.34
N ALA A 14 -0.83 3.64 12.77
CA ALA A 14 0.14 3.86 11.72
C ALA A 14 -0.52 4.41 10.44
N TYR A 15 -1.68 3.89 10.05
CA TYR A 15 -2.43 4.40 8.90
C TYR A 15 -2.85 5.86 9.12
N ASP A 16 -3.30 6.22 10.32
CA ASP A 16 -3.64 7.61 10.63
C ASP A 16 -2.41 8.53 10.63
N ALA A 17 -1.28 8.07 11.15
CA ALA A 17 -0.01 8.81 11.05
C ALA A 17 0.44 9.01 9.60
N ILE A 18 0.37 7.96 8.77
CA ILE A 18 0.69 8.01 7.33
C ILE A 18 -0.24 9.01 6.61
N ARG A 19 -1.53 9.01 6.92
CA ARG A 19 -2.50 9.94 6.32
C ARG A 19 -2.25 11.40 6.72
N CYS A 20 -1.72 11.63 7.91
CA CYS A 20 -1.39 12.97 8.41
C CYS A 20 -0.03 13.47 7.90
N ASN A 21 0.85 12.57 7.44
CA ASN A 21 2.15 12.93 6.90
C ASN A 21 2.02 13.46 5.46
N ALA A 22 2.59 14.62 5.17
CA ALA A 22 2.59 15.22 3.83
C ALA A 22 3.91 15.02 3.07
N ASP A 23 4.99 14.65 3.77
CA ASP A 23 6.35 14.62 3.25
C ASP A 23 6.77 13.22 2.77
N ASP A 24 6.10 12.16 3.26
CA ASP A 24 6.43 10.76 2.95
C ASP A 24 6.47 10.45 1.45
N VAL A 25 5.59 11.04 0.64
CA VAL A 25 5.61 10.86 -0.83
C VAL A 25 6.94 11.31 -1.43
N LEU A 26 7.44 12.48 -1.01
CA LEU A 26 8.70 13.03 -1.48
C LEU A 26 9.88 12.20 -0.97
N GLU A 27 9.87 11.84 0.32
CA GLU A 27 10.92 11.03 0.95
C GLU A 27 11.04 9.65 0.28
N ILE A 28 9.91 8.95 0.10
CA ILE A 28 9.89 7.63 -0.59
C ILE A 28 10.37 7.78 -2.03
N ALA A 29 9.96 8.81 -2.76
CA ALA A 29 10.41 9.04 -4.12
C ALA A 29 11.94 9.24 -4.20
N GLN A 30 12.51 10.01 -3.28
CA GLN A 30 13.96 10.23 -3.19
C GLN A 30 14.70 8.94 -2.82
N ASN A 31 14.20 8.19 -1.84
CA ASN A 31 14.83 6.96 -1.36
C ASN A 31 14.80 5.83 -2.40
N THR A 32 13.71 5.71 -3.16
CA THR A 32 13.49 4.60 -4.10
C THR A 32 13.85 4.94 -5.56
N GLY A 33 14.00 6.23 -5.88
CA GLY A 33 14.15 6.72 -7.25
C GLY A 33 12.86 6.66 -8.09
N TRP A 34 11.72 6.33 -7.49
CA TRP A 34 10.43 6.36 -8.16
C TRP A 34 9.92 7.79 -8.33
N ALA A 35 9.19 8.03 -9.42
CA ALA A 35 8.58 9.34 -9.63
C ALA A 35 7.50 9.62 -8.57
N GLU A 36 7.52 10.82 -7.97
CA GLU A 36 6.60 11.24 -6.89
C GLU A 36 5.12 10.99 -7.23
N PHE A 37 4.71 11.23 -8.48
CA PHE A 37 3.31 11.01 -8.89
C PHE A 37 2.89 9.53 -8.79
N ARG A 38 3.83 8.59 -8.92
CA ARG A 38 3.55 7.16 -8.75
C ARG A 38 3.39 6.82 -7.28
N ILE A 39 4.29 7.32 -6.43
CA ILE A 39 4.21 7.14 -4.97
C ILE A 39 2.92 7.76 -4.44
N LYS A 40 2.57 8.97 -4.88
CA LYS A 40 1.30 9.60 -4.52
C LYS A 40 0.11 8.74 -4.92
N ARG A 41 0.10 8.16 -6.12
CA ARG A 41 -1.00 7.29 -6.57
C ARG A 41 -1.17 6.07 -5.66
N ILE A 42 -0.05 5.46 -5.26
CA ILE A 42 -0.03 4.31 -4.35
C ILE A 42 -0.54 4.74 -2.97
N LYS A 43 -0.06 5.86 -2.44
CA LYS A 43 -0.55 6.42 -1.17
C LYS A 43 -2.07 6.66 -1.21
N ASP A 44 -2.55 7.29 -2.28
CA ASP A 44 -3.97 7.53 -2.50
C ASP A 44 -4.76 6.20 -2.58
N HIS A 45 -4.18 5.16 -3.19
CA HIS A 45 -4.75 3.80 -3.28
C HIS A 45 -4.92 3.16 -1.91
N LEU A 46 -3.82 2.97 -1.20
CA LEU A 46 -3.77 2.21 0.05
C LEU A 46 -4.54 2.91 1.19
N PHE A 47 -4.45 4.24 1.28
CA PHE A 47 -4.81 4.93 2.52
C PHE A 47 -6.05 5.81 2.44
N TYR A 48 -6.45 6.29 1.26
CA TYR A 48 -7.49 7.32 1.13
C TYR A 48 -8.70 6.92 0.29
N ARG A 49 -8.48 6.27 -0.85
CA ARG A 49 -9.56 5.92 -1.79
C ARG A 49 -10.51 4.88 -1.21
N GLN A 50 -11.77 4.97 -1.66
CA GLN A 50 -12.75 3.92 -1.43
C GLN A 50 -12.78 3.01 -2.65
N HIS A 51 -12.95 1.73 -2.39
CA HIS A 51 -12.94 0.65 -3.36
C HIS A 51 -14.23 -0.14 -3.21
N GLN A 52 -14.71 -0.70 -4.32
CA GLN A 52 -15.69 -1.78 -4.23
C GLN A 52 -14.95 -3.03 -3.74
N LEU A 53 -15.01 -3.26 -2.43
CA LEU A 53 -14.54 -4.48 -1.79
C LEU A 53 -15.62 -5.57 -1.90
N ASP A 54 -15.29 -6.78 -1.49
CA ASP A 54 -16.20 -7.92 -1.61
C ASP A 54 -17.46 -7.80 -0.76
N ASP A 55 -17.33 -7.17 0.40
CA ASP A 55 -18.39 -7.03 1.40
C ASP A 55 -18.99 -5.62 1.44
N ARG A 56 -18.26 -4.60 0.96
CA ARG A 56 -18.67 -3.19 1.09
C ARG A 56 -17.98 -2.25 0.09
N LEU A 57 -18.57 -1.07 -0.10
CA LEU A 57 -17.86 0.09 -0.62
C LEU A 57 -17.13 0.77 0.55
N GLY A 58 -15.80 0.83 0.51
CA GLY A 58 -15.03 1.37 1.64
C GLY A 58 -13.53 1.46 1.40
N ARG A 59 -12.80 1.98 2.38
CA ARG A 59 -11.34 1.92 2.39
C ARG A 59 -10.88 0.51 2.78
N PHE A 60 -9.65 0.16 2.41
CA PHE A 60 -8.98 -1.02 2.93
C PHE A 60 -8.86 -0.98 4.45
N ASP A 61 -8.97 -2.16 5.06
CA ASP A 61 -8.67 -2.33 6.47
C ASP A 61 -7.15 -2.15 6.70
N PRO A 62 -6.73 -1.56 7.82
CA PRO A 62 -5.31 -1.42 8.12
C PRO A 62 -4.60 -2.77 8.22
N ASP A 63 -3.48 -2.88 7.52
CA ASP A 63 -2.60 -4.04 7.55
C ASP A 63 -1.24 -3.64 8.15
N PRO A 64 -0.77 -4.31 9.21
CA PRO A 64 0.47 -3.94 9.89
C PRO A 64 1.70 -4.11 9.01
N ASP A 65 1.69 -5.03 8.06
CA ASP A 65 2.84 -5.28 7.19
C ASP A 65 2.93 -4.26 6.06
N ILE A 66 1.78 -3.78 5.56
CA ILE A 66 1.72 -2.60 4.67
C ILE A 66 2.21 -1.35 5.39
N ALA A 67 1.77 -1.13 6.64
CA ALA A 67 2.24 0.01 7.44
C ALA A 67 3.75 -0.02 7.65
N ASP A 68 4.28 -1.18 8.05
CA ASP A 68 5.71 -1.40 8.25
C ASP A 68 6.50 -1.19 6.95
N ALA A 69 6.01 -1.68 5.81
CA ALA A 69 6.64 -1.47 4.50
C ALA A 69 6.68 0.01 4.11
N TRP A 70 5.57 0.74 4.29
CA TRP A 70 5.49 2.17 4.00
C TRP A 70 6.49 2.97 4.84
N ILE A 71 6.57 2.67 6.15
CA ILE A 71 7.52 3.32 7.07
C ILE A 71 8.96 3.01 6.65
N ARG A 72 9.27 1.78 6.23
CA ARG A 72 10.63 1.45 5.77
C ARG A 72 11.02 2.16 4.47
N LEU A 73 10.08 2.26 3.53
CA LEU A 73 10.25 3.03 2.30
C LEU A 73 10.54 4.50 2.61
N GLN A 74 9.79 5.07 3.55
CA GLN A 74 9.96 6.46 3.99
C GLN A 74 11.32 6.68 4.67
N GLN A 75 11.78 5.74 5.50
CA GLN A 75 13.06 5.85 6.21
C GLN A 75 14.28 5.49 5.36
N GLY A 76 14.09 4.93 4.16
CA GLY A 76 15.18 4.49 3.29
C GLY A 76 15.87 3.19 3.73
N ASN A 77 15.27 2.43 4.65
CA ASN A 77 15.76 1.13 5.13
C ASN A 77 14.92 -0.04 4.57
N PHE A 78 14.27 0.18 3.43
CA PHE A 78 13.41 -0.78 2.75
C PHE A 78 14.17 -1.98 2.18
N ASN A 79 13.44 -3.07 2.00
CA ASN A 79 13.92 -4.29 1.35
C ASN A 79 13.27 -4.50 -0.02
N HIS A 80 13.57 -5.62 -0.68
CA HIS A 80 13.04 -5.92 -2.01
C HIS A 80 11.51 -6.13 -2.02
N GLU A 81 10.93 -6.71 -0.97
CA GLU A 81 9.47 -6.91 -0.87
C GLU A 81 8.74 -5.57 -0.71
N ASP A 82 9.34 -4.59 -0.03
CA ASP A 82 8.77 -3.24 0.07
C ASP A 82 8.73 -2.55 -1.32
N LEU A 83 9.71 -2.80 -2.19
CA LEU A 83 9.67 -2.34 -3.59
C LEU A 83 8.61 -3.09 -4.40
N ARG A 84 8.42 -4.39 -4.15
CA ARG A 84 7.34 -5.18 -4.78
C ARG A 84 5.96 -4.69 -4.39
N LEU A 85 5.77 -4.24 -3.14
CA LEU A 85 4.54 -3.55 -2.74
C LEU A 85 4.29 -2.35 -3.66
N LEU A 86 5.29 -1.49 -3.90
CA LEU A 86 5.11 -0.34 -4.80
C LEU A 86 4.73 -0.75 -6.23
N GLU A 87 5.35 -1.82 -6.77
CA GLU A 87 5.02 -2.35 -8.08
C GLU A 87 3.61 -2.93 -8.16
N HIS A 88 3.22 -3.69 -7.13
CA HIS A 88 1.91 -4.30 -6.96
C HIS A 88 0.83 -3.20 -6.95
N GLU A 89 0.91 -2.30 -5.98
CA GLU A 89 -0.11 -1.27 -5.75
C GLU A 89 -0.17 -0.24 -6.89
N TYR A 90 0.96 0.03 -7.55
CA TYR A 90 0.93 0.90 -8.73
C TYR A 90 0.17 0.27 -9.89
N PHE A 91 0.39 -1.03 -10.14
CA PHE A 91 -0.33 -1.72 -11.20
C PHE A 91 -1.81 -1.86 -10.85
N GLU A 92 -2.13 -2.35 -9.64
CA GLU A 92 -3.50 -2.55 -9.18
C GLU A 92 -4.31 -1.25 -9.29
N SER A 93 -3.77 -0.16 -8.72
CA SER A 93 -4.43 1.14 -8.76
C SER A 93 -4.69 1.62 -10.19
N ARG A 94 -3.76 1.40 -11.12
CA ARG A 94 -3.92 1.76 -12.54
C ARG A 94 -4.98 0.89 -13.21
N PHE A 95 -4.99 -0.40 -12.90
CA PHE A 95 -5.93 -1.35 -13.46
C PHE A 95 -7.37 -1.00 -13.07
N GLU A 96 -7.64 -0.82 -11.77
CA GLU A 96 -8.96 -0.38 -11.28
C GLU A 96 -9.42 0.91 -11.98
N GLY A 97 -8.53 1.89 -12.09
CA GLY A 97 -8.88 3.20 -12.66
C GLY A 97 -9.13 3.19 -14.17
N ILE A 98 -8.45 2.32 -14.93
CA ILE A 98 -8.60 2.23 -16.39
C ILE A 98 -9.81 1.38 -16.77
N PHE A 99 -10.00 0.26 -16.08
CA PHE A 99 -11.02 -0.74 -16.42
C PHE A 99 -12.28 -0.61 -15.57
N HIS A 100 -12.31 0.29 -14.58
CA HIS A 100 -13.43 0.52 -13.67
C HIS A 100 -13.89 -0.78 -12.98
N THR A 101 -12.92 -1.58 -12.52
CA THR A 101 -13.18 -2.85 -11.84
C THR A 101 -13.37 -2.66 -10.34
N ASP A 102 -13.89 -3.70 -9.69
CA ASP A 102 -13.72 -3.86 -8.24
C ASP A 102 -12.27 -4.16 -7.88
N TYR A 103 -11.99 -4.12 -6.56
CA TYR A 103 -10.66 -4.38 -6.01
C TYR A 103 -10.20 -5.81 -6.34
N ARG A 104 -11.04 -6.82 -6.08
CA ARG A 104 -10.67 -8.23 -6.25
C ARG A 104 -10.20 -8.52 -7.67
N THR A 105 -10.93 -8.04 -8.67
CA THR A 105 -10.57 -8.20 -10.09
C THR A 105 -9.23 -7.55 -10.41
N ALA A 106 -8.96 -6.35 -9.89
CA ALA A 106 -7.69 -5.68 -10.12
C ALA A 106 -6.53 -6.37 -9.39
N HIS A 107 -6.76 -6.85 -8.17
CA HIS A 107 -5.78 -7.58 -7.38
C HIS A 107 -5.38 -8.89 -8.08
N GLU A 108 -6.36 -9.68 -8.51
CA GLU A 108 -6.13 -10.92 -9.28
C GLU A 108 -5.39 -10.65 -10.60
N ALA A 109 -5.68 -9.53 -11.28
CA ALA A 109 -4.94 -9.11 -12.47
C ALA A 109 -3.50 -8.72 -12.16
N THR A 110 -3.26 -8.07 -11.02
CA THR A 110 -1.92 -7.72 -10.54
C THR A 110 -1.10 -8.98 -10.25
N GLU A 111 -1.64 -9.91 -9.48
CA GLU A 111 -0.98 -11.19 -9.19
C GLU A 111 -0.75 -12.03 -10.45
N GLY A 112 -1.78 -12.14 -11.31
CA GLY A 112 -1.69 -12.85 -12.59
C GLY A 112 -0.67 -12.26 -13.57
N SER A 113 -0.28 -11.00 -13.37
CA SER A 113 0.79 -10.34 -14.11
C SER A 113 2.20 -10.59 -13.57
N GLY A 114 2.33 -11.38 -12.49
CA GLY A 114 3.59 -11.71 -11.82
C GLY A 114 4.04 -10.69 -10.77
N ARG A 115 3.22 -9.68 -10.46
CA ARG A 115 3.52 -8.64 -9.46
C ARG A 115 3.01 -9.06 -8.09
N VAL A 116 3.39 -10.25 -7.63
CA VAL A 116 2.98 -10.76 -6.32
C VAL A 116 3.77 -10.03 -5.23
N TRP A 117 3.06 -9.49 -4.25
CA TRP A 117 3.66 -9.00 -3.01
C TRP A 117 3.45 -10.04 -1.90
N SER A 118 4.47 -10.29 -1.11
CA SER A 118 4.36 -11.11 0.08
C SER A 118 5.04 -10.37 1.23
N PRO A 119 4.34 -10.11 2.34
CA PRO A 119 4.95 -9.42 3.46
C PRO A 119 6.14 -10.24 3.97
N PRO A 120 7.27 -9.59 4.33
CA PRO A 120 8.41 -10.29 4.88
C PRO A 120 8.00 -11.04 6.15
N THR A 121 8.36 -12.31 6.24
CA THR A 121 8.09 -13.12 7.43
C THR A 121 8.85 -12.52 8.60
N THR A 122 8.12 -12.09 9.64
CA THR A 122 8.69 -11.48 10.85
C THR A 122 9.40 -12.51 11.73
#